data_AF-D1CEP4-F1
#
_entry.id   AF-D1CEP4-F1
#
_cell.length_a   1.000
_cell.length_b   1.000
_cell.length_c   1.000
_cell.angle_alpha   90.00
_cell.angle_beta   90.00
_cell.angle_gamma   90.00
#
_symmetry.space_group_name_H-M   'P 1'
#
loop_
_entity.id
_entity.type
_entity.pdbx_description
1 polymer ?
#
loop_
_entity_poly.entity_id
_entity_poly.type
_entity_poly.pdbx_seq_one_letter_code
_entity_poly.pdbx_strand_id
1 'polypeptide(L)' 'MWQAQTFMSQDEETALAEMLTWLNENEEIIVEYQAIQVHQPDGTHVCVVAYRARRLEPQAFIT' A
#
# COMPACT_ATOMS: atom_id res chain seq x y z
N MET A 1 -13.46 9.12 2.63
CA MET A 1 -13.65 8.09 1.57
C MET A 1 -12.66 6.96 1.82
N TRP A 2 -13.02 5.69 1.56
CA TRP A 2 -12.09 4.55 1.69
C TRP A 2 -11.39 4.31 0.36
N GLN A 3 -10.08 4.10 0.38
CA GLN A 3 -9.31 3.73 -0.81
C GLN A 3 -8.67 2.35 -0.63
N ALA A 4 -8.58 1.60 -1.73
CA ALA A 4 -7.89 0.34 -1.80
C ALA A 4 -7.21 0.21 -3.15
N GLN A 5 -5.92 -0.14 -3.14
CA GLN A 5 -5.10 -0.30 -4.34
C GLN A 5 -3.98 -1.31 -4.06
N THR A 6 -3.38 -1.82 -5.13
CA THR A 6 -2.27 -2.76 -5.12
C THR A 6 -1.01 -2.15 -5.72
N PHE A 7 0.14 -2.43 -5.10
CA PHE A 7 1.48 -2.13 -5.62
C PHE A 7 2.19 -3.45 -5.92
N MET A 8 3.04 -3.46 -6.96
CA MET A 8 3.72 -4.67 -7.43
C MET A 8 5.18 -4.38 -7.71
N SER A 9 6.08 -5.16 -7.11
CA SER A 9 7.52 -5.10 -7.40
C SER A 9 8.14 -6.49 -7.37
N GLN A 10 9.43 -6.61 -7.69
CA GLN A 10 10.18 -7.87 -7.64
C GLN A 10 10.47 -8.30 -6.20
N ASP A 11 10.55 -7.35 -5.26
CA ASP A 11 10.76 -7.58 -3.84
C ASP A 11 9.72 -6.82 -3.00
N GLU A 12 9.54 -7.30 -1.76
CA GLU A 12 8.53 -6.76 -0.85
C GLU A 12 8.88 -5.34 -0.36
N GLU A 13 10.16 -5.06 -0.15
CA GLU A 13 10.64 -3.78 0.38
C GLU A 13 10.30 -2.64 -0.58
N THR A 14 10.56 -2.82 -1.87
CA THR A 14 10.23 -1.86 -2.92
C THR A 14 8.73 -1.64 -3.03
N ALA A 15 7.93 -2.72 -3.05
CA ALA A 15 6.46 -2.59 -3.16
C ALA A 15 5.85 -1.87 -1.92
N LEU A 16 6.39 -2.12 -0.73
CA LEU A 16 6.00 -1.41 0.49
C LEU A 16 6.44 0.06 0.47
N ALA A 17 7.66 0.35 0.00
CA ALA A 17 8.17 1.72 -0.09
C ALA A 17 7.34 2.58 -1.05
N GLU A 18 6.95 2.04 -2.20
CA GLU A 18 6.06 2.70 -3.15
C GLU A 18 4.68 2.98 -2.53
N MET A 19 4.10 1.99 -1.84
CA MET A 19 2.83 2.15 -1.14
C MET A 19 2.90 3.27 -0.09
N LEU A 20 3.91 3.25 0.77
CA LEU A 20 4.08 4.24 1.84
C LEU A 20 4.30 5.65 1.28
N THR A 21 5.04 5.76 0.18
CA THR A 21 5.26 7.04 -0.52
C THR A 21 3.95 7.59 -1.05
N TRP A 22 3.16 6.77 -1.76
CA TRP A 22 1.88 7.16 -2.31
C TRP A 22 0.89 7.60 -1.22
N LEU A 23 0.83 6.86 -0.11
CA LEU A 23 -0.06 7.19 1.02
C LEU A 23 0.32 8.53 1.65
N ASN A 24 1.62 8.79 1.80
CA ASN A 24 2.12 10.06 2.32
C ASN A 24 1.76 11.23 1.38
N GLU A 25 1.90 11.06 0.07
CA GLU A 25 1.52 12.07 -0.93
C GLU A 25 0.01 12.36 -0.95
N ASN A 26 -0.82 11.37 -0.60
CA ASN A 26 -2.28 11.48 -0.59
C ASN A 26 -2.87 11.80 0.78
N GLU A 27 -2.02 12.03 1.79
CA GLU A 27 -2.41 12.29 3.19
C GLU A 27 -3.33 11.18 3.74
N GLU A 28 -3.04 9.93 3.38
CA GLU A 28 -3.81 8.77 3.81
C GLU A 28 -3.08 7.94 4.87
N ILE A 29 -3.82 7.41 5.83
CA ILE A 29 -3.29 6.47 6.83
C ILE A 29 -3.71 5.04 6.49
N ILE A 30 -2.75 4.12 6.61
CA ILE A 30 -3.01 2.68 6.49
C ILE A 30 -3.89 2.25 7.65
N VAL A 31 -4.98 1.57 7.33
CA VAL A 31 -5.79 0.86 8.33
C VAL A 31 -5.44 -0.62 8.32
N GLU A 32 -5.17 -1.18 7.13
CA GLU A 32 -4.79 -2.57 6.93
C GLU A 32 -3.96 -2.70 5.64
N TYR A 33 -2.96 -3.58 5.64
CA TYR A 33 -2.25 -3.98 4.43
C TYR A 33 -1.88 -5.47 4.45
N GLN A 34 -1.67 -6.04 3.28
CA GLN A 34 -1.21 -7.41 3.09
C GLN A 34 -0.14 -7.44 1.99
N ALA A 35 0.98 -8.11 2.26
CA ALA A 35 2.01 -8.42 1.28
C ALA A 35 1.96 -9.92 0.93
N ILE A 36 1.99 -10.25 -0.36
CA ILE A 36 1.95 -11.62 -0.87
C ILE A 36 2.99 -11.76 -1.98
N GLN A 37 3.84 -12.78 -1.88
CA GLN A 37 4.72 -13.18 -2.96
C GLN A 37 3.98 -14.12 -3.91
N VAL A 38 3.81 -13.71 -5.16
CA VAL A 38 3.14 -14.45 -6.23
C VAL A 38 4.20 -15.02 -7.16
N HIS A 39 4.17 -16.35 -7.34
CA HIS A 39 5.03 -17.03 -8.30
C HIS A 39 4.42 -16.94 -9.70
N GLN A 40 5.23 -16.52 -10.66
CA GLN A 40 4.81 -16.41 -12.05
C GLN A 40 5.09 -17.71 -12.82
N PRO A 41 4.34 -17.99 -13.90
CA PRO A 41 4.53 -19.21 -14.71
C PRO A 41 5.92 -19.34 -15.35
N ASP A 42 6.64 -18.22 -15.51
CA ASP A 42 7.99 -18.17 -16.08
C ASP A 42 9.11 -18.44 -15.06
N GLY A 43 8.76 -18.75 -13.80
CA GLY A 43 9.69 -19.03 -12.72
C GLY A 43 10.18 -17.79 -11.98
N THR A 44 9.74 -16.59 -12.36
CA THR A 44 9.98 -15.37 -11.60
C THR A 44 8.98 -15.23 -10.44
N HIS A 45 9.23 -14.30 -9.53
CA HIS A 45 8.27 -13.93 -8.49
C HIS A 45 8.05 -12.43 -8.48
N VAL A 46 6.86 -12.03 -8.05
CA VAL A 46 6.52 -10.64 -7.76
C VAL A 46 5.91 -10.54 -6.38
N CYS A 47 6.25 -9.48 -5.66
CA CYS A 47 5.60 -9.11 -4.42
C CYS A 47 4.45 -8.16 -4.73
N VAL A 48 3.27 -8.52 -4.24
CA VAL A 48 2.06 -7.72 -4.36
C VAL A 48 1.70 -7.22 -2.97
N VAL A 49 1.58 -5.91 -2.84
CA VAL A 49 1.13 -5.25 -1.61
C VAL A 49 -0.24 -4.66 -1.87
N ALA A 50 -1.25 -5.13 -1.15
CA ALA A 50 -2.59 -4.57 -1.15
C ALA A 50 -2.84 -3.80 0.14
N TYR A 51 -3.51 -2.65 0.05
CA TYR A 51 -3.82 -1.87 1.26
C TYR A 51 -5.25 -1.36 1.25
N ARG A 52 -5.70 -1.00 2.46
CA ARG A 52 -6.90 -0.21 2.69
C ARG A 52 -6.53 1.00 3.54
N ALA A 53 -6.78 2.19 3.00
CA ALA A 53 -6.47 3.44 3.67
C ALA A 53 -7.69 4.34 3.81
N ARG A 54 -7.55 5.30 4.72
CA ARG A 54 -8.48 6.40 4.88
C ARG A 54 -7.69 7.70 4.84
N ARG A 55 -8.17 8.64 4.02
CA ARG A 55 -7.65 10.01 4.04
C ARG A 55 -7.84 10.65 5.40
N LEU A 56 -6.79 11.28 5.91
CA LEU A 56 -6.88 12.16 7.06
C LEU A 56 -7.69 13.39 6.65
N GLU A 57 -8.96 13.43 7.05
CA GLU A 57 -9.71 14.67 6.95
C GLU A 57 -9.17 15.65 8.00
N PRO A 58 -9.02 16.95 7.68
CA PRO A 58 -8.50 17.97 8.61
C PRO A 58 -9.28 18.21 9.91
N GLN A 59 -10.17 17.30 10.35
CA GLN A 59 -11.09 17.49 11.47
C GLN A 59 -10.83 16.56 12.68
N ALA A 60 -9.69 15.86 12.74
CA ALA A 60 -9.41 14.93 13.84
C ALA A 60 -8.28 15.34 14.80
N PHE A 61 -7.79 16.59 14.73
CA PHE A 61 -6.99 17.18 15.79
C PHE A 61 -7.78 18.32 16.45
N ILE A 62 -8.92 17.99 17.06
CA ILE A 62 -9.57 18.92 17.99
C ILE A 62 -8.91 18.74 19.37
N THR A 63 -8.10 19.75 19.72
CA THR A 63 -7.61 20.21 21.05
C THR A 63 -7.18 19.20 22.09
#